data_AF-A0A1E5L866-F1
#
_entry.id   AF-A0A1E5L866-F1
#
_cell.length_a   1.000
_cell.length_b   1.000
_cell.length_c   1.000
_cell.angle_alpha   90.00
_cell.angle_beta   90.00
_cell.angle_gamma   90.00
#
_symmetry.space_group_name_H-M   'P 1'
#
loop_
_entity.id
_entity.type
_entity.pdbx_description
1 polymer ?
#
loop_
_entity_poly.entity_id
_entity_poly.type
_entity_poly.pdbx_seq_one_letter_code
_entity_poly.pdbx_strand_id
1 'polypeptide(L)'
;MITFYGTGLVWDKENNKLLCKFVDGKFETNDQRTANILINAGYEFEGEIEDEAQDSTGQATDLEQKTAAELKVIAEEKGIDIPARTKKEDIIALIRAGEQDADNDTQ
;
A
#
# COMPACT_ATOMS: atom_id res chain seq x y z
N MET A 1 -16.13 12.02 10.31
CA MET A 1 -15.55 11.53 11.58
C MET A 1 -14.93 10.19 11.30
N ILE A 2 -13.64 10.04 11.61
CA ILE A 2 -12.87 8.85 11.28
C ILE A 2 -12.47 8.14 12.57
N THR A 3 -12.63 6.83 12.58
CA THR A 3 -12.27 5.97 13.70
C THR A 3 -11.14 5.06 13.26
N PHE A 4 -10.01 5.12 13.95
CA PHE A 4 -8.87 4.23 13.74
C PHE A 4 -8.86 3.12 14.78
N TYR A 5 -8.45 1.92 14.36
CA TYR A 5 -8.29 0.76 15.21
C TYR A 5 -6.82 0.44 15.43
N GLY A 6 -6.45 0.18 16.68
CA GLY A 6 -5.06 -0.05 17.03
C GLY A 6 -4.86 -0.16 18.53
N THR A 7 -3.62 -0.41 18.94
CA THR A 7 -3.27 -0.51 20.36
C THR A 7 -2.06 0.37 20.67
N GLY A 8 -2.06 0.96 21.86
CA GLY A 8 -0.95 1.79 22.33
C GLY A 8 -1.07 3.25 21.93
N LEU A 9 0.08 3.86 21.59
CA LEU A 9 0.21 5.29 21.35
C LEU A 9 1.07 5.51 20.09
N VAL A 10 0.62 6.44 19.25
CA VAL A 10 1.30 6.81 18.00
C VAL A 10 2.10 8.08 18.26
N TRP A 11 3.39 8.00 17.98
CA TRP A 11 4.30 9.14 18.13
C TRP A 11 4.50 9.84 16.80
N ASP A 12 4.29 11.15 16.78
CA ASP A 12 4.56 11.99 15.62
C ASP A 12 6.04 12.40 15.63
N LYS A 13 6.83 11.82 14.71
CA LYS A 13 8.25 12.15 14.59
C LYS A 13 8.50 13.54 14.02
N GLU A 14 7.62 14.05 13.15
CA GLU A 14 7.77 15.35 12.49
C GLU A 14 7.67 16.53 13.47
N ASN A 15 6.67 16.51 14.34
CA ASN A 15 6.41 17.54 15.34
C ASN A 15 6.98 17.16 16.71
N ASN A 16 7.66 16.00 16.80
CA ASN A 16 8.26 15.44 18.01
C ASN A 16 7.31 15.46 19.22
N LYS A 17 6.06 15.05 18.98
CA LYS A 17 4.97 15.06 19.96
C LYS A 17 4.14 13.80 19.86
N LEU A 18 3.36 13.50 20.90
CA LEU A 18 2.36 12.44 20.84
C LEU A 18 1.31 12.79 19.77
N LEU A 19 1.14 11.94 18.76
CA LEU A 19 0.12 12.13 17.72
C LEU A 19 -1.25 11.81 18.30
N CYS A 20 -1.41 10.57 18.76
CA CYS A 20 -2.65 10.06 19.28
C CYS A 20 -2.40 8.84 20.18
N LYS A 21 -3.40 8.54 21.02
CA LYS A 21 -3.41 7.36 21.87
C LYS A 21 -4.70 6.61 21.60
N PHE A 22 -4.60 5.31 21.35
CA PHE A 22 -5.76 4.45 21.26
C PHE A 22 -6.33 4.22 22.66
N VAL A 23 -7.63 4.49 22.81
CA VAL A 23 -8.39 4.26 24.04
C VAL A 23 -9.38 3.14 23.73
N ASP A 24 -9.31 2.05 24.48
CA ASP A 24 -10.17 0.87 24.25
C ASP A 24 -9.99 0.24 22.85
N GLY A 25 -8.78 0.32 22.29
CA GLY A 25 -8.48 -0.21 20.96
C GLY A 25 -8.88 0.70 19.79
N LYS A 26 -9.43 1.89 20.09
CA LYS A 26 -9.93 2.83 19.07
C LYS A 26 -9.41 4.25 19.27
N PHE A 27 -9.34 5.01 18.19
CA PHE A 27 -8.96 6.41 18.17
C PHE A 27 -9.83 7.19 17.18
N GLU A 28 -10.64 8.11 17.69
CA GLU A 28 -11.58 8.89 16.89
C GLU A 28 -11.00 10.28 16.62
N THR A 29 -10.89 10.67 15.34
CA THR A 29 -10.40 11.98 14.93
C THR A 29 -11.18 12.56 13.75
N ASN A 30 -11.20 13.88 13.65
CA ASN A 30 -11.67 14.61 12.47
C ASN A 30 -10.53 15.34 11.75
N ASP A 31 -9.32 15.22 12.28
CA ASP A 31 -8.15 15.92 11.78
C ASP A 31 -7.54 15.13 10.61
N GLN A 32 -7.74 15.60 9.38
CA GLN A 32 -7.27 14.92 8.17
C GLN A 32 -5.76 14.66 8.20
N ARG A 33 -4.96 15.58 8.75
CA ARG A 33 -3.51 15.39 8.89
C ARG A 33 -3.20 14.17 9.76
N THR A 34 -3.82 14.11 10.93
CA THR A 34 -3.66 12.98 11.85
C THR A 34 -4.12 11.67 11.20
N ALA A 35 -5.25 11.71 10.50
CA ALA A 35 -5.80 10.56 9.82
C ALA A 35 -4.87 10.05 8.71
N ASN A 36 -4.34 10.94 7.87
CA ASN A 36 -3.43 10.56 6.79
C ASN A 36 -2.11 9.95 7.32
N ILE A 37 -1.58 10.46 8.44
CA ILE A 37 -0.40 9.88 9.08
C ILE A 37 -0.69 8.45 9.54
N LEU A 38 -1.87 8.20 10.13
CA LEU A 38 -2.29 6.86 10.57
C LEU A 38 -2.50 5.92 9.38
N ILE A 39 -3.11 6.40 8.28
CA ILE A 39 -3.28 5.64 7.04
C ILE A 39 -1.93 5.25 6.45
N ASN A 40 -1.03 6.22 6.29
CA ASN A 40 0.31 6.00 5.76
C ASN A 40 1.16 5.10 6.69
N ALA A 41 0.85 5.07 7.98
CA ALA A 41 1.46 4.14 8.94
C ALA A 41 0.84 2.73 8.90
N GLY A 42 -0.22 2.50 8.11
CA GLY A 42 -0.87 1.20 7.91
C GLY A 42 -1.89 0.83 8.98
N TYR A 43 -2.48 1.81 9.68
CA TYR A 43 -3.56 1.55 10.64
C TYR A 43 -4.91 1.35 9.95
N GLU A 44 -5.70 0.41 10.47
CA GLU A 44 -7.07 0.18 10.02
C GLU A 44 -7.98 1.33 10.48
N PHE A 45 -8.90 1.77 9.62
CA PHE A 45 -9.82 2.85 9.93
C PHE A 45 -11.20 2.68 9.30
N GLU A 46 -12.21 3.24 9.97
CA GLU A 46 -13.58 3.35 9.50
C GLU A 46 -14.00 4.82 9.42
N GLY A 47 -14.50 5.23 8.27
CA GLY A 47 -14.95 6.59 8.00
C GLY A 47 -14.65 7.00 6.57
N GLU A 48 -15.30 8.06 6.12
CA GLU A 48 -15.04 8.66 4.80
C GLU A 48 -13.96 9.73 4.97
N ILE A 49 -12.83 9.56 4.28
CA ILE A 49 -11.86 10.63 4.08
C ILE A 49 -11.92 10.98 2.62
N GLU A 50 -12.20 12.24 2.32
CA GLU A 50 -12.03 12.80 0.99
C GLU A 50 -10.51 12.99 0.73
N ASP A 51 -9.78 11.89 0.63
CA ASP A 51 -8.39 11.88 0.18
C ASP A 51 -8.30 10.92 -1.02
N GLU A 52 -7.98 11.48 -2.18
CA GLU A 52 -7.96 10.81 -3.50
C GLU A 52 -6.90 9.70 -3.64
N ALA A 53 -6.20 9.31 -2.58
CA ALA A 53 -5.26 8.20 -2.61
C ALA A 53 -5.00 7.69 -1.19
N GLN A 54 -5.55 6.53 -0.86
CA GLN A 54 -4.75 5.38 -0.43
C GLN A 54 -5.69 4.22 -0.08
N ASP A 55 -5.89 3.40 -1.11
CA ASP A 55 -6.02 1.95 -1.06
C ASP A 55 -5.17 1.40 0.11
N SER A 56 -5.80 1.18 1.27
CA SER A 56 -5.16 0.62 2.46
C SER A 56 -6.09 -0.40 3.09
N THR A 57 -6.45 -1.39 2.29
CA THR A 57 -6.76 -2.74 2.75
C THR A 57 -6.21 -3.69 1.71
N GLY A 58 -4.99 -4.17 1.94
CA GLY A 58 -4.43 -5.27 1.16
C GLY A 58 -3.00 -5.01 0.73
N GLN A 59 -2.12 -5.85 1.24
CA GLN A 59 -0.80 -6.11 0.68
C GLN A 59 -0.92 -6.81 -0.69
N ALA A 60 -1.67 -6.22 -1.63
CA ALA A 60 -2.03 -6.76 -2.93
C ALA A 60 -1.74 -5.76 -4.07
N THR A 61 -0.48 -5.35 -4.11
CA THR A 61 0.31 -5.16 -5.33
C THR A 61 0.01 -3.99 -6.25
N ASP A 62 1.03 -3.13 -6.37
CA ASP A 62 1.25 -2.17 -7.44
C ASP A 62 0.95 -2.74 -8.85
N LEU A 63 1.15 -4.05 -9.03
CA LEU A 63 0.86 -4.78 -10.26
C LEU A 63 -0.66 -4.94 -10.52
N GLU A 64 -1.47 -5.17 -9.48
CA GLU A 64 -2.93 -5.26 -9.60
C GLU A 64 -3.58 -3.89 -9.80
N GLN A 65 -2.94 -2.79 -9.40
CA GLN A 65 -3.42 -1.44 -9.72
C GLN A 65 -3.06 -1.00 -11.15
N LYS A 66 -1.99 -1.55 -11.73
CA LYS A 66 -1.56 -1.24 -13.09
C LYS A 66 -2.48 -1.86 -14.16
N THR A 67 -2.50 -1.23 -15.33
CA THR A 67 -3.23 -1.76 -16.50
C THR A 67 -2.44 -2.89 -17.16
N ALA A 68 -3.12 -3.74 -17.94
CA ALA A 68 -2.45 -4.81 -18.69
C ALA A 68 -1.37 -4.28 -19.66
N ALA A 69 -1.46 -3.01 -20.08
CA ALA A 69 -0.44 -2.36 -20.91
C ALA A 69 0.82 -2.03 -20.08
N GLU A 70 0.66 -1.36 -18.94
CA GLU A 70 1.74 -1.06 -18.00
C GLU A 70 2.46 -2.33 -17.53
N LEU A 71 1.71 -3.40 -17.25
CA LEU A 71 2.29 -4.67 -16.84
C LEU A 71 3.16 -5.30 -17.94
N LYS A 72 2.77 -5.19 -19.21
CA LYS A 72 3.60 -5.66 -20.33
C LYS A 72 4.91 -4.89 -20.43
N VAL A 73 4.89 -3.57 -20.20
CA VAL A 73 6.09 -2.74 -20.20
C VAL A 73 7.03 -3.18 -19.08
N ILE A 74 6.52 -3.39 -17.86
CA ILE A 74 7.32 -3.85 -16.73
C ILE A 74 7.93 -5.22 -17.01
N ALA A 75 7.14 -6.14 -17.57
CA ALA A 75 7.63 -7.45 -17.94
C ALA A 75 8.73 -7.37 -19.02
N GLU A 76 8.53 -6.56 -20.06
CA GLU A 76 9.52 -6.35 -21.13
C GLU A 76 10.81 -5.70 -20.62
N GLU A 77 10.72 -4.71 -19.72
CA GLU A 77 11.88 -4.12 -19.03
C GLU A 77 12.66 -5.15 -18.21
N LYS A 78 11.96 -6.12 -17.62
CA LYS A 78 12.55 -7.23 -16.87
C LYS A 78 13.03 -8.36 -17.79
N GLY A 79 12.86 -8.25 -19.11
CA GLY A 79 13.20 -9.29 -20.08
C GLY A 79 12.23 -10.48 -20.11
N ILE A 80 11.03 -10.31 -19.55
CA ILE A 80 9.95 -11.31 -19.53
C ILE A 80 9.04 -11.08 -20.74
N ASP A 81 9.07 -12.00 -21.70
CA ASP A 81 8.20 -11.95 -22.88
C ASP A 81 6.75 -12.31 -22.50
N ILE A 82 5.84 -11.34 -22.65
CA ILE A 82 4.42 -11.53 -22.35
C ILE A 82 3.62 -11.64 -23.66
N PRO A 83 2.99 -12.79 -23.93
CA PRO A 83 2.13 -12.94 -25.10
C PRO A 83 0.99 -11.90 -25.15
N ALA A 84 0.64 -11.43 -26.35
CA ALA A 84 -0.44 -10.46 -26.53
C ALA A 84 -1.80 -10.94 -25.98
N ARG A 85 -2.02 -12.27 -25.91
CA ARG A 85 -3.26 -12.90 -25.41
C ARG A 85 -3.25 -13.27 -23.92
N THR A 86 -2.24 -12.83 -23.18
CA THR A 86 -2.13 -13.12 -21.74
C THR A 86 -3.05 -12.20 -20.93
N LYS A 87 -3.79 -12.79 -19.98
CA LYS A 87 -4.68 -12.05 -19.09
C LYS A 87 -3.87 -11.28 -18.05
N LYS A 88 -4.38 -10.14 -17.60
CA LYS A 88 -3.76 -9.30 -16.56
C LYS A 88 -3.20 -10.14 -15.39
N GLU A 89 -4.01 -11.06 -14.85
CA GLU A 89 -3.63 -11.93 -13.72
C GLU A 89 -2.39 -12.79 -14.01
N ASP A 90 -2.33 -13.41 -15.20
CA ASP A 90 -1.17 -14.18 -15.64
C ASP A 90 0.07 -13.28 -15.82
N ILE A 91 -0.11 -12.06 -16.35
CA ILE A 91 1.01 -11.11 -16.52
C ILE A 91 1.60 -10.76 -15.14
N ILE A 92 0.74 -10.51 -14.15
CA ILE A 92 1.16 -10.22 -12.78
C ILE A 92 1.90 -11.42 -12.18
N ALA A 93 1.39 -12.64 -12.38
CA ALA A 93 2.04 -13.86 -11.89
C ALA A 93 3.43 -14.06 -12.52
N LEU A 94 3.58 -13.80 -13.82
CA LEU A 94 4.85 -13.89 -14.54
C LEU A 94 5.87 -12.85 -14.05
N ILE A 95 5.44 -11.61 -13.81
CA ILE A 95 6.31 -10.56 -13.27
C ILE A 95 6.78 -10.91 -11.85
N ARG A 96 5.86 -11.33 -10.98
CA ARG A 96 6.22 -11.75 -9.60
C ARG A 96 7.15 -12.96 -9.59
N ALA A 97 6.96 -13.90 -10.51
CA ALA A 97 7.82 -15.08 -10.64
C ALA A 97 9.24 -14.70 -11.12
N GLY A 98 9.36 -13.76 -12.07
CA GLY A 98 10.66 -13.29 -12.56
C GLY A 98 11.42 -12.39 -11.57
N GLU A 99 10.73 -11.78 -10.59
CA GLU A 99 11.36 -10.89 -9.60
C GLU A 99 12.15 -11.66 -8.52
N GLN A 100 11.90 -12.96 -8.31
CA GLN A 100 12.63 -13.77 -7.33
C GLN A 100 14.08 -14.10 -7.73
N ASP A 101 14.45 -13.97 -9.01
CA ASP A 101 15.79 -14.32 -9.50
C ASP A 101 16.79 -13.14 -9.50
N ALA A 102 16.37 -11.93 -9.10
CA ALA A 102 17.23 -10.73 -9.14
C ALA A 102 17.96 -10.41 -7.82
N ASP A 103 17.70 -11.12 -6.72
CA ASP A 103 18.33 -10.90 -5.41
C ASP A 103 19.28 -12.07 -5.03
N ASN A 104 20.21 -12.41 -5.92
CA ASN A 104 21.41 -13.18 -5.55
C ASN A 104 22.58 -12.91 -6.52
N ASP A 105 22.93 -11.65 -6.75
CA ASP A 105 24.30 -11.30 -7.15
C ASP A 105 24.57 -9.80 -6.94
N THR A 106 25.21 -9.44 -5.83
CA THR A 106 26.40 -8.55 -5.80
C THR A 106 27.02 -8.66 -4.41
N GLN A 107 28.09 -9.46 -4.33
CA GLN A 107 29.04 -9.55 -3.21
C GLN A 107 29.79 -8.22 -2.96
#